data_AF-S2EQL4-F1
#
_entry.id   AF-S2EQL4-F1
#
_cell.length_a   1.000
_cell.length_b   1.000
_cell.length_c   1.000
_cell.angle_alpha   90.00
_cell.angle_beta   90.00
_cell.angle_gamma   90.00
#
_symmetry.space_group_name_H-M   'P 1'
#
loop_
_entity.id
_entity.type
_entity.pdbx_description
1 polymer ?
#
loop_
_entity_poly.entity_id
_entity_poly.type
_entity_poly.pdbx_seq_one_letter_code
_entity_poly.pdbx_strand_id
1 'polypeptide(L)' 'MSEVNWKCFRCNLSFKDENIADIHKKISNHSITKIKPIVA' A
#
# COMPACT_ATOMS: atom_id res chain seq x y z
N MET A 1 -8.06 -2.66 -16.03
CA MET A 1 -7.21 -3.47 -15.14
C MET A 1 -7.33 -2.86 -13.75
N SER A 2 -7.76 -3.61 -12.74
CA SER A 2 -8.02 -3.07 -11.41
C SER A 2 -6.71 -2.65 -10.75
N GLU A 3 -6.46 -1.34 -10.61
CA GLU A 3 -5.27 -0.78 -9.95
C GLU A 3 -5.26 -1.14 -8.46
N VAL A 4 -4.71 -2.30 -8.11
CA VAL A 4 -4.52 -2.68 -6.70
C VAL A 4 -3.56 -1.68 -6.06
N ASN A 5 -4.04 -0.94 -5.08
CA ASN A 5 -3.23 0.01 -4.32
C ASN A 5 -2.90 -0.60 -2.96
N TRP A 6 -1.78 -0.18 -2.36
CA TRP A 6 -1.35 -0.59 -1.04
C TRP A 6 -1.37 0.60 -0.14
N LYS A 7 -1.90 0.46 1.07
CA LYS A 7 -1.97 1.56 2.02
C LYS A 7 -1.31 1.18 3.32
N CYS A 8 -0.39 2.03 3.78
CA CYS A 8 0.07 2.05 5.16
C CYS A 8 -0.77 3.06 5.93
N PHE A 9 -1.60 2.59 6.85
CA PHE A 9 -2.45 3.47 7.66
C PHE A 9 -1.65 4.23 8.73
N ARG A 10 -0.49 3.71 9.17
CA ARG A 10 0.35 4.39 10.17
C ARG A 10 1.04 5.63 9.62
N CYS A 11 1.57 5.54 8.39
CA CYS A 11 2.21 6.67 7.72
C CYS A 11 1.25 7.47 6.84
N ASN A 12 0.00 7.02 6.73
CA ASN A 12 -0.98 7.51 5.77
C ASN A 12 -0.43 7.56 4.32
N LEU A 13 0.44 6.60 3.98
CA LEU A 13 1.06 6.49 2.65
C LEU A 13 0.29 5.50 1.78
N SER A 14 0.20 5.80 0.49
CA SER A 14 -0.38 4.93 -0.52
C SER A 14 0.65 4.60 -1.58
N PHE A 15 0.76 3.33 -1.94
CA PHE A 15 1.73 2.79 -2.89
C PHE A 15 0.98 2.08 -4.00
N LYS A 16 1.32 2.39 -5.26
CA LYS A 16 0.76 1.71 -6.43
C LYS A 16 1.47 0.39 -6.74
N ASP A 17 2.71 0.26 -6.29
CA ASP A 17 3.56 -0.90 -6.56
C ASP A 17 3.76 -1.73 -5.29
N GLU A 18 3.67 -3.06 -5.43
CA GLU A 18 3.90 -4.01 -4.32
C GLU A 18 5.35 -3.93 -3.81
N ASN A 19 6.33 -3.73 -4.69
CA ASN A 19 7.74 -3.66 -4.29
C ASN A 19 8.00 -2.47 -3.38
N ILE A 20 7.41 -1.31 -3.71
CA ILE A 20 7.56 -0.09 -2.91
C ILE A 20 6.86 -0.27 -1.55
N ALA A 21 5.68 -0.90 -1.54
CA ALA A 21 4.97 -1.21 -0.31
C ALA A 21 5.79 -2.17 0.58
N ASP A 22 6.39 -3.21 0.00
CA ASP A 22 7.21 -4.19 0.73
C ASP A 22 8.49 -3.57 1.30
N ILE A 23 9.15 -2.69 0.53
CA ILE A 23 10.28 -1.91 1.03
C ILE A 23 9.84 -1.06 2.23
N HIS A 24 8.71 -0.36 2.13
CA HIS A 24 8.17 0.43 3.24
C HIS A 24 7.91 -0.44 4.49
N LYS A 25 7.33 -1.62 4.29
CA LYS A 25 7.09 -2.60 5.37
C LYS A 25 8.40 -3.02 6.04
N LYS A 26 9.45 -3.30 5.27
CA LYS A 26 10.76 -3.73 5.77
C LYS A 26 11.52 -2.63 6.51
N ILE A 27 11.54 -1.40 5.97
CA ILE A 27 12.30 -0.30 6.58
C ILE A 27 11.59 0.31 7.79
N SER A 28 10.26 0.40 7.75
CA SER A 28 9.47 1.08 8.79
C SER A 28 8.85 0.09 9.78
N ASN A 29 8.95 -1.22 9.52
CA ASN A 29 8.27 -2.27 10.28
C ASN A 29 6.75 -2.04 10.40
N HIS A 30 6.16 -1.41 9.39
CA HIS A 30 4.75 -1.02 9.36
C HIS A 30 3.92 -1.96 8.48
N SER A 31 2.71 -2.30 8.96
CA SER A 31 1.78 -3.11 8.19
C SER A 31 1.21 -2.32 7.00
N ILE A 32 1.33 -2.91 5.82
CA ILE A 32 0.73 -2.47 4.56
C ILE A 32 -0.50 -3.33 4.24
N THR A 33 -1.56 -2.71 3.72
CA THR A 33 -2.82 -3.38 3.39
C THR A 33 -3.14 -3.20 1.90
N LYS A 34 -3.49 -4.29 1.19
CA LYS A 34 -4.02 -4.21 -0.18
C LYS A 34 -5.40 -3.56 -0.13
N ILE A 35 -5.56 -2.40 -0.75
CA ILE A 35 -6.83 -1.73 -0.96
C ILE A 35 -7.24 -1.85 -2.43
N LYS A 36 -8.50 -2.19 -2.65
CA LYS A 36 -9.11 -2.11 -3.98
C LYS A 36 -9.65 -0.69 -4.15
N PRO A 37 -9.37 -0.01 -5.27
CA PRO A 37 -10.01 1.26 -5.56
C PRO A 37 -11.51 0.98 -5.64
N ILE A 38 -12.29 1.66 -4.82
CA ILE A 38 -13.74 1.65 -4.93
C ILE A 38 -14.01 2.52 -6.15
N VAL A 39 -14.34 1.90 -7.29
CA VAL A 39 -14.89 2.65 -8.42
C VAL A 39 -16.32 3.01 -8.03
N ALA A 40 -16.58 4.31 -7.88
CA ALA A 40 -17.90 4.85 -7.61
C ALA A 40 -18.70 4.95 -8.91
#